data_AF-X1S671-F1
#
_entry.id   AF-X1S671-F1
#
_cell.length_a   1.000
_cell.length_b   1.000
_cell.length_c   1.000
_cell.angle_alpha   90.00
_cell.angle_beta   90.00
_cell.angle_gamma   90.00
#
_symmetry.space_group_name_H-M   'P 1'
#
loop_
_entity.id
_entity.type
_entity.pdbx_description
1 polymer ?
#
loop_
_entity_poly.entity_id
_entity_poly.type
_entity_poly.pdbx_seq_one_letter_code
_entity_poly.pdbx_strand_id
1 'polypeptide(L)'
;MLGRIKITETSEQDNQEKEEEIEKTLDVAGDQLVLNWQYKDVKKKLTYDIKKCIGCSLCKLVCPVDAIELGPIPEIAQNILDDSNPKLFIDHDKCCYCMLCVVVCPTDAFHENIEPEGQIVMDEFPTIEKF
;
A
#
# COMPACT_ATOMS: atom_id res chain seq x y z
N MET A 1 -6.84 13.91 -24.08
CA MET A 1 -8.07 13.09 -24.07
C MET A 1 -7.82 11.93 -23.11
N LEU A 2 -7.88 12.18 -21.79
CA LEU A 2 -7.66 11.16 -20.75
C LEU A 2 -8.71 11.42 -19.67
N GLY A 3 -9.67 10.50 -19.57
CA GLY A 3 -10.86 10.64 -18.73
C GLY A 3 -10.51 10.46 -17.26
N ARG A 4 -10.90 11.44 -16.44
CA ARG A 4 -11.04 11.25 -14.99
C ARG A 4 -12.33 10.49 -14.77
N ILE A 5 -12.24 9.24 -14.32
CA ILE A 5 -13.42 8.50 -13.86
C ILE A 5 -13.61 8.88 -12.40
N LYS A 6 -14.61 9.72 -12.12
CA LYS A 6 -15.21 9.87 -10.80
C LYS A 6 -16.51 9.08 -10.82
N ILE A 7 -16.62 8.05 -9.99
CA ILE A 7 -17.90 7.39 -9.70
C ILE A 7 -18.32 7.92 -8.34
N THR A 8 -19.37 8.73 -8.30
CA THR A 8 -20.06 9.13 -7.07
C THR A 8 -21.41 8.45 -7.10
N GLU A 9 -21.64 7.47 -6.23
CA GLU A 9 -22.98 6.95 -5.99
C GLU A 9 -23.69 7.91 -5.04
N THR A 10 -24.75 8.56 -5.53
CA THR A 10 -25.70 9.30 -4.70
C THR A 10 -26.99 8.51 -4.59
N SER A 11 -27.38 8.18 -3.37
CA SER A 11 -28.78 7.99 -2.97
C SER A 11 -29.00 8.76 -1.68
N GLU A 12 -29.77 9.84 -1.75
CA GLU A 12 -30.13 10.71 -0.63
C GLU A 12 -31.22 10.07 0.25
N GLN A 13 -31.03 10.05 1.57
CA GLN A 13 -31.95 10.59 2.59
C GLN A 13 -31.34 10.52 4.00
N ASP A 14 -31.55 11.62 4.75
CA ASP A 14 -30.88 12.05 5.97
C ASP A 14 -30.88 11.07 7.16
N ASN A 15 -29.69 10.78 7.70
CA ASN A 15 -29.37 10.96 9.12
C ASN A 15 -27.84 10.94 9.34
N GLN A 16 -27.36 11.79 10.23
CA GLN A 16 -25.94 12.09 10.46
C GLN A 16 -25.19 10.93 11.12
N GLU A 17 -24.47 10.12 10.35
CA GLU A 17 -23.27 9.42 10.81
C GLU A 17 -22.24 9.51 9.68
N LYS A 18 -21.18 10.31 9.88
CA LYS A 18 -20.11 10.42 8.90
C LYS A 18 -19.35 9.10 8.96
N GLU A 19 -19.71 8.13 8.12
CA GLU A 19 -18.99 6.87 8.01
C GLU A 19 -17.50 7.18 7.85
N GLU A 20 -16.70 6.74 8.80
CA GLU A 20 -15.27 7.03 8.85
C GLU A 20 -14.58 6.18 7.78
N GLU A 21 -14.60 6.68 6.54
CA GLU A 21 -14.13 5.94 5.37
C GLU A 21 -12.60 5.91 5.32
N ILE A 22 -12.06 4.79 4.87
CA ILE A 22 -10.63 4.61 4.63
C ILE A 22 -10.30 5.22 3.26
N GLU A 23 -9.38 6.17 3.22
CA GLU A 23 -8.88 6.75 1.97
C GLU A 23 -7.61 6.02 1.50
N LYS A 24 -7.60 5.53 0.26
CA LYS A 24 -6.42 4.92 -0.37
C LYS A 24 -6.10 5.62 -1.69
N THR A 25 -4.81 5.85 -1.95
CA THR A 25 -4.35 6.34 -3.25
C THR A 25 -3.11 5.59 -3.72
N LEU A 26 -2.92 5.57 -5.04
CA LEU A 26 -1.72 5.07 -5.69
C LEU A 26 -1.20 6.16 -6.62
N ASP A 27 0.02 6.62 -6.34
CA ASP A 27 0.71 7.66 -7.10
C ASP A 27 1.94 7.07 -7.79
N VAL A 28 2.29 7.61 -8.96
CA VAL A 28 3.51 7.25 -9.71
C VAL A 28 4.47 8.43 -9.65
N ALA A 29 5.67 8.20 -9.08
CA ALA A 29 6.70 9.21 -8.89
C ALA A 29 8.03 8.76 -9.51
N GLY A 30 8.19 9.01 -10.81
CA GLY A 30 9.36 8.51 -11.55
C GLY A 30 9.32 6.98 -11.62
N ASP A 31 10.37 6.33 -11.10
CA ASP A 31 10.49 4.87 -11.04
C ASP A 31 9.89 4.26 -9.75
N GLN A 32 9.05 5.02 -9.04
CA GLN A 32 8.45 4.59 -7.78
C GLN A 32 6.93 4.55 -7.86
N LEU A 33 6.34 3.48 -7.32
CA LEU A 33 4.92 3.41 -7.01
C LEU A 33 4.74 3.76 -5.52
N VAL A 34 3.90 4.73 -5.22
CA VAL A 34 3.65 5.24 -3.86
C VAL A 34 2.22 4.94 -3.49
N LEU A 35 2.03 4.01 -2.56
CA LEU A 35 0.72 3.64 -2.02
C LEU A 35 0.50 4.42 -0.72
N ASN A 36 -0.59 5.17 -0.65
CA ASN A 36 -0.99 5.91 0.54
C ASN A 36 -2.29 5.34 1.11
N TRP A 37 -2.37 5.30 2.43
CA TRP A 37 -3.54 4.90 3.19
C TRP A 37 -3.74 5.89 4.33
N GLN A 38 -4.97 6.32 4.51
CA GLN A 38 -5.34 7.23 5.57
C GLN A 38 -6.66 6.82 6.21
N TYR A 39 -6.68 6.88 7.54
CA TYR A 39 -7.88 6.77 8.35
C TYR A 39 -7.74 7.73 9.52
N LYS A 40 -8.65 8.71 9.61
CA LYS A 40 -8.53 9.84 10.55
C LYS A 40 -7.15 10.49 10.41
N ASP A 41 -6.41 10.57 11.51
CA ASP A 41 -5.08 11.17 11.61
C ASP A 41 -3.95 10.16 11.37
N VAL A 42 -4.27 8.88 11.14
CA VAL A 42 -3.26 7.84 10.89
C VAL A 42 -3.00 7.75 9.40
N LYS A 43 -1.76 8.09 9.00
CA LYS A 43 -1.26 7.96 7.62
C LYS A 43 -0.24 6.83 7.53
N LYS A 44 -0.39 6.01 6.49
CA LYS A 44 0.61 4.99 6.12
C LYS A 44 0.99 5.21 4.67
N LYS A 45 2.29 5.14 4.39
CA LYS A 45 2.82 5.21 3.04
C LYS A 45 3.77 4.04 2.81
N LEU A 46 3.56 3.34 1.70
CA LEU A 46 4.41 2.26 1.21
C LEU A 46 4.94 2.66 -0.16
N THR A 47 6.26 2.73 -0.30
CA THR A 47 6.92 3.03 -1.57
C THR A 47 7.53 1.75 -2.15
N TYR A 48 7.30 1.51 -3.43
CA TYR A 48 7.95 0.45 -4.21
C TYR A 48 8.84 1.06 -5.29
N ASP A 49 10.14 0.79 -5.22
CA ASP A 49 11.16 1.21 -6.18
C ASP A 49 11.36 0.14 -7.26
N ILE A 50 10.98 0.47 -8.49
CA ILE A 50 10.99 -0.45 -9.63
C ILE A 50 12.42 -0.84 -10.01
N LYS A 51 13.37 0.09 -9.89
CA LYS A 51 14.78 -0.11 -10.27
C LYS A 51 15.52 -1.03 -9.32
N LYS A 52 15.23 -0.94 -8.03
CA LYS A 52 15.82 -1.83 -7.02
C LYS A 52 15.19 -3.23 -7.02
N CYS A 53 14.04 -3.41 -7.64
CA CYS A 53 13.35 -4.69 -7.66
C CYS A 53 14.04 -5.68 -8.59
N ILE A 54 14.33 -6.88 -8.07
CA ILE A 54 14.90 -8.00 -8.84
C ILE A 54 13.89 -9.10 -9.18
N GLY A 55 12.60 -8.90 -8.86
CA GLY A 55 11.54 -9.88 -9.16
C GLY A 55 11.65 -11.21 -8.40
N CYS A 56 12.24 -11.23 -7.20
CA CYS A 56 12.49 -12.46 -6.43
C CYS A 56 11.24 -13.14 -5.82
N SER A 57 10.05 -12.55 -5.93
CA SER A 57 8.76 -13.04 -5.40
C SER A 57 8.58 -13.17 -3.89
N LEU A 58 9.57 -12.85 -3.04
CA LEU A 58 9.43 -12.97 -1.59
C LEU A 58 8.27 -12.14 -1.02
N CYS A 59 8.06 -10.92 -1.52
CA CYS A 59 6.96 -10.06 -1.12
C CYS A 59 5.57 -10.62 -1.48
N LYS A 60 5.45 -11.34 -2.62
CA LYS A 60 4.25 -12.10 -2.98
C LYS A 60 3.97 -13.18 -1.95
N LEU A 61 4.99 -13.98 -1.63
CA LEU A 61 4.87 -15.13 -0.74
C LEU A 61 4.39 -14.76 0.66
N VAL A 62 4.81 -13.60 1.18
CA VAL A 62 4.46 -13.15 2.54
C VAL A 62 3.24 -12.24 2.59
N CYS A 63 2.64 -11.87 1.46
CA CYS A 63 1.49 -10.97 1.45
C CYS A 63 0.25 -11.71 2.01
N PRO A 64 -0.31 -11.29 3.15
CA PRO A 64 -1.40 -12.03 3.81
C PRO A 64 -2.75 -11.89 3.10
N VAL A 65 -2.85 -10.99 2.12
CA VAL A 65 -4.08 -10.62 1.41
C VAL A 65 -3.92 -10.75 -0.11
N ASP A 66 -2.85 -11.40 -0.57
CA ASP A 66 -2.58 -11.62 -1.99
C ASP A 66 -2.65 -10.35 -2.86
N ALA A 67 -2.23 -9.21 -2.31
CA ALA A 67 -2.26 -7.92 -3.01
C ALA A 67 -1.11 -7.76 -4.03
N ILE A 68 -0.13 -8.65 -4.05
CA ILE A 68 1.03 -8.56 -4.94
C ILE A 68 0.92 -9.69 -5.97
N GLU A 69 1.32 -9.45 -7.21
CA GLU A 69 1.50 -10.44 -8.27
C GLU A 69 2.80 -10.20 -9.03
N LEU A 70 3.38 -11.25 -9.62
CA LEU A 70 4.56 -11.11 -10.47
C LEU A 70 4.17 -10.71 -11.90
N GLY A 71 5.03 -9.90 -12.51
CA GLY A 71 5.03 -9.74 -13.96
C GLY A 71 5.43 -11.03 -14.70
N PRO A 72 5.43 -10.98 -16.04
CA PRO A 72 5.83 -12.11 -16.87
C PRO A 72 7.24 -12.63 -16.53
N ILE A 73 7.32 -13.90 -16.09
CA ILE A 73 8.58 -14.51 -15.59
C ILE A 73 9.69 -14.54 -16.64
N PRO A 74 9.45 -14.94 -17.90
CA PRO A 74 10.52 -14.95 -18.92
C PRO A 74 11.19 -13.59 -19.09
N GLU A 75 10.40 -12.52 -19.09
CA GLU A 75 10.82 -11.14 -19.29
C GLU A 75 11.57 -10.60 -18.07
N ILE A 76 11.15 -10.98 -16.85
CA ILE A 76 11.91 -10.70 -15.62
C ILE A 76 13.26 -11.43 -15.64
N ALA A 77 13.27 -12.73 -15.94
CA ALA A 77 14.46 -13.57 -15.87
C ALA A 77 15.52 -13.18 -16.92
N GLN A 78 15.08 -12.71 -18.09
CA GLN A 78 15.94 -12.24 -19.17
C GLN A 78 16.31 -10.75 -19.01
N ASN A 79 15.82 -10.09 -17.96
CA ASN A 79 15.98 -8.65 -17.73
C ASN A 79 15.53 -7.80 -18.94
N ILE A 80 14.45 -8.25 -19.60
CA ILE A 80 13.84 -7.56 -20.75
C ILE A 80 12.89 -6.46 -20.29
N LEU A 81 12.26 -6.64 -19.12
CA LEU A 81 11.56 -5.54 -18.46
C LEU A 81 12.61 -4.50 -18.07
N ASP A 82 12.61 -3.39 -18.81
CA ASP A 82 13.48 -2.26 -18.53
C ASP A 82 13.19 -1.67 -17.14
N ASP A 83 14.09 -0.83 -16.68
CA ASP A 83 14.01 -0.15 -15.38
C ASP A 83 12.74 0.71 -15.21
N SER A 84 12.03 0.99 -16.29
CA SER A 84 10.76 1.72 -16.32
C SER A 84 9.53 0.82 -16.13
N ASN A 85 9.68 -0.50 -16.26
CA ASN A 85 8.58 -1.47 -16.17
C ASN A 85 8.57 -2.18 -14.80
N PRO A 86 7.44 -2.12 -14.07
CA PRO A 86 7.32 -2.78 -12.77
C PRO A 86 7.36 -4.30 -12.94
N LYS A 87 8.25 -4.94 -12.19
CA LYS A 87 8.38 -6.41 -12.15
C LYS A 87 7.30 -7.06 -11.28
N LEU A 88 6.59 -6.24 -10.50
CA LEU A 88 5.52 -6.63 -9.60
C LEU A 88 4.29 -5.74 -9.84
N PHE A 89 3.11 -6.34 -9.82
CA PHE A 89 1.84 -5.61 -9.76
C PHE A 89 1.34 -5.59 -8.32
N ILE A 90 0.88 -4.43 -7.85
CA ILE A 90 0.35 -4.27 -6.50
C ILE A 90 -1.08 -3.74 -6.59
N ASP A 91 -2.03 -4.54 -6.12
CA ASP A 91 -3.42 -4.19 -5.93
C ASP A 91 -3.54 -3.32 -4.66
N HIS A 92 -3.53 -2.01 -4.85
CA HIS A 92 -3.56 -1.04 -3.75
C HIS A 92 -4.88 -1.10 -2.93
N ASP A 93 -5.97 -1.56 -3.54
CA ASP A 93 -7.27 -1.69 -2.89
C ASP A 93 -7.27 -2.87 -1.91
N LYS A 94 -6.62 -3.98 -2.29
CA LYS A 94 -6.41 -5.13 -1.39
C LYS A 94 -5.33 -4.92 -0.35
N CYS A 95 -4.32 -4.10 -0.64
CA CYS A 95 -3.21 -3.87 0.28
C CYS A 95 -3.71 -3.43 1.67
N CYS A 96 -3.27 -4.15 2.70
CA CYS A 96 -3.59 -3.88 4.11
C CYS A 96 -2.48 -3.11 4.85
N TYR A 97 -1.43 -2.68 4.15
CA TYR A 97 -0.35 -1.86 4.70
C TYR A 97 0.31 -2.48 5.96
N CYS A 98 0.54 -3.80 5.92
CA CYS A 98 1.18 -4.56 7.00
C CYS A 98 2.72 -4.50 7.00
N MET A 99 3.32 -3.96 5.94
CA MET A 99 4.78 -3.79 5.75
C MET A 99 5.62 -5.07 5.71
N LEU A 100 5.01 -6.26 5.61
CA LEU A 100 5.77 -7.51 5.46
C LEU A 100 6.65 -7.51 4.20
N CYS A 101 6.19 -6.86 3.11
CA CYS A 101 6.98 -6.72 1.90
C CYS A 101 8.27 -5.90 2.10
N VAL A 102 8.26 -4.91 3.01
CA VAL A 102 9.45 -4.14 3.40
C VAL A 102 10.43 -5.06 4.11
N VAL A 103 9.94 -5.77 5.14
CA VAL A 103 10.76 -6.62 6.01
C VAL A 103 11.48 -7.73 5.23
N VAL A 104 10.82 -8.33 4.24
CA VAL A 104 11.41 -9.45 3.49
C VAL A 104 12.20 -9.03 2.25
N CYS A 105 12.20 -7.75 1.87
CA CYS A 105 12.83 -7.32 0.63
C CYS A 105 14.36 -7.36 0.75
N PRO A 106 15.07 -8.23 0.00
CA PRO A 106 16.52 -8.35 0.12
C PRO A 106 17.28 -7.20 -0.55
N THR A 107 16.62 -6.43 -1.42
CA THR A 107 17.23 -5.33 -2.18
C THR A 107 16.71 -3.97 -1.76
N ASP A 108 15.94 -3.91 -0.67
CA ASP A 108 15.42 -2.64 -0.13
C ASP A 108 14.65 -1.85 -1.21
N ALA A 109 13.87 -2.58 -2.02
CA ALA A 109 12.99 -2.04 -3.05
C ALA A 109 11.63 -1.61 -2.51
N PHE A 110 11.35 -1.90 -1.24
CA PHE A 110 10.16 -1.44 -0.53
C PHE A 110 10.58 -0.59 0.67
N HIS A 111 9.93 0.55 0.88
CA HIS A 111 10.21 1.45 2.00
C HIS A 111 8.92 1.87 2.71
N GLU A 112 8.95 1.88 4.05
CA GLU A 112 7.89 2.41 4.90
C GLU A 112 8.06 3.90 5.16
N ASN A 113 6.94 4.60 5.30
CA ASN A 113 6.86 5.84 6.05
C ASN A 113 5.61 5.75 6.93
N ILE A 114 5.82 5.37 8.18
CA ILE A 114 4.84 5.55 9.24
C ILE A 114 5.31 6.76 10.01
N GLU A 115 4.66 7.90 9.79
CA GLU A 115 4.86 9.07 10.63
C GLU A 115 3.85 8.95 11.77
N PRO A 116 4.26 8.63 13.01
CA PRO A 116 3.35 8.65 14.14
C PRO A 116 2.96 10.10 14.42
N GLU A 117 1.83 10.53 13.86
CA GLU A 117 1.21 11.82 14.18
C GLU A 117 0.46 11.66 15.50
N GLY A 118 1.03 12.16 16.61
CA GLY A 118 0.38 12.21 17.92
C GLY A 118 1.16 11.57 19.06
N GLN A 119 0.88 12.01 20.30
CA GLN A 119 1.34 11.31 21.51
C GLN A 119 0.40 10.12 21.77
N ILE A 120 0.97 8.95 22.05
CA ILE A 120 0.19 7.84 22.61
C ILE A 120 -0.27 8.28 24.00
N VAL A 121 -1.54 8.62 24.14
CA VAL A 121 -2.16 8.89 25.44
C VAL A 121 -2.48 7.54 26.06
N MET A 122 -1.58 7.07 26.94
CA MET A 122 -1.71 5.76 27.58
C MET A 122 -3.04 5.59 28.34
N ASP A 123 -3.64 6.71 28.79
CA ASP A 123 -4.89 6.74 29.54
C ASP A 123 -6.14 6.47 28.67
N GLU A 124 -6.03 6.57 27.34
CA GLU A 124 -7.11 6.22 26.40
C GLU A 124 -7.12 4.72 26.06
N PHE A 125 -6.05 3.99 26.38
CA PHE A 125 -5.96 2.58 26.05
C PHE A 125 -6.77 1.74 27.04
N PRO A 126 -7.56 0.74 26.58
CA PRO A 126 -8.28 -0.15 27.49
C PRO A 126 -7.31 -0.83 28.46
N THR A 127 -7.56 -0.68 29.76
CA THR A 127 -6.80 -1.37 30.79
C THR A 127 -7.34 -2.79 30.95
N ILE A 128 -6.46 -3.78 30.87
CA ILE A 128 -6.81 -5.14 31.27
C ILE A 128 -6.88 -5.12 32.79
N GLU A 129 -8.09 -5.09 33.36
CA GLU A 129 -8.25 -5.27 34.79
C GLU A 129 -7.68 -6.63 35.23
N LYS A 130 -7.21 -6.71 36.48
CA LYS A 130 -6.71 -7.97 37.03
C LYS A 130 -7.84 -9.02 36.98
N PHE A 131 -7.59 -10.12 36.27
CA PHE A 131 -8.42 -11.32 36.29
C PHE A 131 -8.72 -11.80 37.72
#